data_AF-A0AAV1IE90-F1
#
_entry.id   AF-A0AAV1IE90-F1
#
_cell.length_a   1.000
_cell.length_b   1.000
_cell.length_c   1.000
_cell.angle_alpha   90.00
_cell.angle_beta   90.00
_cell.angle_gamma   90.00
#
_symmetry.space_group_name_H-M   'P 1'
#
loop_
_entity.id
_entity.type
_entity.pdbx_description
1 polymer ?
#
loop_
_entity_poly.entity_id
_entity_poly.type
_entity_poly.pdbx_seq_one_letter_code
_entity_poly.pdbx_strand_id
1 'polypeptide(L)'
;MLSCRRSQQVSELTTALPGVRPLNRDQSLFEAPVRMADGQMTNLRISLPPTFPNGRPGLSVTHPVRHPWVDSAGRLSFPALDRWAPGQSSLALVASEAASSLSGQPTRADSSASPSRPGGSPTQNVPSRAPSVPDVMPQLAAMSTEELTQMLEDEQKYVGFVRREAAKAHIVKVQGQLRKGNADMAMATIEKEKLLQELRNQIAIIRSSEYAAAKEGFDQKYKRQQAVLRPLQPSVLIESLSKAAAKADEDSDALYDRFSSGGVAVDGFVAQYVRARTLYHQRELKCQAAQQTL
;
A
#
# COMPACT_ATOMS: atom_id res chain seq x y z
N MET A 1 17.88 5.57 16.94
CA MET A 1 17.28 6.90 16.66
C MET A 1 16.12 6.82 15.67
N LEU A 2 16.27 6.18 14.50
CA LEU A 2 15.21 6.08 13.47
C LEU A 2 13.90 5.42 13.98
N SER A 3 14.01 4.34 14.77
CA SER A 3 12.84 3.62 15.30
C SER A 3 11.99 4.45 16.26
N CYS A 4 12.61 5.28 17.11
CA CYS A 4 11.89 6.14 18.05
C CYS A 4 11.05 7.18 17.31
N ARG A 5 11.63 7.80 16.28
CA ARG A 5 10.95 8.84 15.48
C ARG A 5 9.82 8.27 14.63
N ARG A 6 9.98 7.06 14.09
CA ARG A 6 8.89 6.35 13.41
C ARG A 6 7.71 6.12 14.35
N SER A 7 7.97 5.56 15.53
CA SER A 7 6.92 5.27 16.52
C SER A 7 6.21 6.54 16.96
N GLN A 8 6.93 7.66 17.12
CA GLN A 8 6.34 8.96 17.43
C GLN A 8 5.34 9.41 16.34
N GLN A 9 5.75 9.44 15.06
CA GLN A 9 4.86 9.90 13.98
C GLN A 9 3.65 8.96 13.76
N VAL A 10 3.80 7.66 14.02
CA VAL A 10 2.70 6.69 13.97
C VAL A 10 1.71 6.91 15.13
N SER A 11 2.20 7.22 16.33
CA SER A 11 1.35 7.57 17.48
C SER A 11 0.55 8.85 17.22
N GLU A 12 1.21 9.87 16.68
CA GLU A 12 0.57 11.13 16.28
C GLU A 12 -0.49 10.89 15.19
N LEU A 13 -0.20 10.05 14.19
CA LEU A 13 -1.16 9.68 13.14
C LEU A 13 -2.42 9.04 13.74
N THR A 14 -2.24 8.09 14.66
CA THR A 14 -3.36 7.38 15.31
C THR A 14 -4.24 8.31 16.13
N THR A 15 -3.64 9.37 16.67
CA THR A 15 -4.34 10.40 17.44
C THR A 15 -5.07 11.40 16.53
N ALA A 16 -4.47 11.77 15.40
CA ALA A 16 -5.01 12.81 14.51
C ALA A 16 -6.11 12.33 13.56
N LEU A 17 -6.06 11.06 13.12
CA LEU A 17 -7.02 10.51 12.16
C LEU A 17 -7.98 9.52 12.83
N PRO A 18 -9.27 9.86 12.97
CA PRO A 18 -10.24 8.97 13.59
C PRO A 18 -10.45 7.71 12.77
N GLY A 19 -10.35 6.54 13.40
CA GLY A 19 -10.59 5.24 12.76
C GLY A 19 -9.42 4.70 11.93
N VAL A 20 -8.23 5.34 11.99
CA VAL A 20 -7.02 4.77 11.36
C VAL A 20 -6.60 3.48 12.07
N ARG A 21 -6.30 2.45 11.28
CA ARG A 21 -5.86 1.15 11.81
C ARG A 21 -4.71 0.56 10.98
N PRO A 22 -3.77 -0.16 11.60
CA PRO A 22 -2.75 -0.89 10.87
C PRO A 22 -3.36 -2.10 10.16
N LEU A 23 -2.93 -2.35 8.93
CA LEU A 23 -3.35 -3.50 8.11
C LEU A 23 -2.40 -4.69 8.23
N ASN A 24 -1.20 -4.46 8.77
CA ASN A 24 -0.14 -5.45 8.91
C ASN A 24 0.57 -5.38 10.28
N ARG A 25 1.21 -6.49 10.66
CA ARG A 25 1.86 -6.65 11.98
C ARG A 25 3.06 -5.73 12.17
N ASP A 26 3.76 -5.41 11.09
CA ASP A 26 4.94 -4.54 11.06
C ASP A 26 4.58 -3.04 10.99
N GLN A 27 3.28 -2.69 11.02
CA GLN A 27 2.80 -1.30 11.02
C GLN A 27 3.43 -0.46 9.90
N SER A 28 3.55 -1.05 8.71
CA SER A 28 4.01 -0.35 7.51
C SER A 28 2.86 0.06 6.58
N LEU A 29 1.65 -0.42 6.84
CA LEU A 29 0.46 -0.07 6.09
C LEU A 29 -0.68 0.26 7.04
N PHE A 30 -1.31 1.43 6.84
CA PHE A 30 -2.47 1.88 7.59
C PHE A 30 -3.62 2.20 6.65
N GLU A 31 -4.83 2.14 7.20
CA GLU A 31 -6.06 2.47 6.49
C GLU A 31 -6.96 3.31 7.39
N ALA A 32 -7.47 4.42 6.88
CA ALA A 32 -8.41 5.29 7.57
C ALA A 32 -9.66 5.50 6.70
N PRO A 33 -10.89 5.31 7.23
CA PRO A 33 -12.11 5.61 6.50
C PRO A 33 -12.27 7.13 6.36
N VAL A 34 -12.57 7.59 5.14
CA VAL A 34 -12.80 9.00 4.81
C VAL A 34 -14.16 9.11 4.12
N ARG A 35 -15.01 9.99 4.64
CA ARG A 35 -16.27 10.34 3.99
C ARG A 35 -15.99 11.43 2.95
N MET A 36 -16.28 11.12 1.70
CA MET A 36 -16.11 12.01 0.57
C MET A 36 -17.21 13.09 0.52
N ALA A 37 -16.96 14.17 -0.22
CA ALA A 37 -17.91 15.27 -0.41
C ALA A 37 -19.23 14.83 -1.09
N ASP A 38 -19.19 13.78 -1.91
CA ASP A 38 -20.38 13.17 -2.55
C ASP A 38 -21.16 12.24 -1.60
N GLY A 39 -20.73 12.11 -0.35
CA GLY A 39 -21.33 11.26 0.67
C GLY A 39 -20.87 9.79 0.62
N GLN A 40 -20.07 9.38 -0.36
CA GLN A 40 -19.50 8.03 -0.41
C GLN A 40 -18.38 7.86 0.62
N MET A 41 -18.17 6.62 1.07
CA MET A 41 -17.05 6.28 1.95
C MET A 41 -15.91 5.70 1.10
N THR A 42 -14.71 6.26 1.25
CA THR A 42 -13.47 5.68 0.70
C THR A 42 -12.51 5.37 1.85
N ASN A 43 -11.49 4.55 1.59
CA ASN A 43 -10.41 4.39 2.55
C ASN A 43 -9.13 5.03 2.03
N LEU A 44 -8.56 5.92 2.84
CA LEU A 44 -7.23 6.45 2.68
C LEU A 44 -6.23 5.42 3.20
N ARG A 45 -5.42 4.88 2.31
CA ARG A 45 -4.34 3.95 2.59
C ARG A 45 -3.01 4.71 2.70
N ILE A 46 -2.29 4.46 3.78
CA ILE A 46 -1.01 5.12 4.09
C ILE A 46 0.06 4.03 4.18
N SER A 47 1.04 4.08 3.26
CA SER A 47 2.17 3.15 3.23
C SER A 47 3.44 3.84 3.72
N LEU A 48 4.14 3.24 4.67
CA LEU A 48 5.40 3.75 5.22
C LEU A 48 6.58 2.90 4.72
N PRO A 49 7.51 3.47 3.95
CA PRO A 49 8.69 2.72 3.50
C PRO A 49 9.59 2.31 4.69
N PRO A 50 10.48 1.32 4.50
CA PRO A 50 11.42 0.90 5.55
C PRO A 50 12.40 2.02 5.94
N THR A 51 12.63 2.99 5.06
CA THR A 51 13.47 4.16 5.30
C THR A 51 12.73 5.31 6.00
N PHE A 52 11.43 5.20 6.26
CA PHE A 52 10.65 6.23 6.95
C PHE A 52 11.19 6.48 8.38
N PRO A 53 11.28 7.74 8.85
CA PRO A 53 10.77 8.98 8.26
C PRO A 53 11.67 9.66 7.23
N ASN A 54 12.83 9.08 6.90
CA ASN A 54 13.70 9.63 5.86
C ASN A 54 13.14 9.41 4.45
N GLY A 55 12.47 8.28 4.23
CA GLY A 55 11.69 8.02 3.02
C GLY A 55 10.29 8.62 3.14
N ARG A 56 9.80 9.25 2.05
CA ARG A 56 8.44 9.82 2.00
C ARG A 56 7.37 8.73 2.20
N PRO A 57 6.31 9.01 2.97
CA PRO A 57 5.15 8.13 3.01
C PRO A 57 4.45 8.11 1.64
N GLY A 58 3.72 7.05 1.36
CA GLY A 58 2.83 6.94 0.19
C GLY A 58 1.38 6.99 0.64
N LEU A 59 0.55 7.76 -0.04
CA LEU A 59 -0.89 7.84 0.22
C LEU A 59 -1.65 7.40 -1.04
N SER A 60 -2.69 6.59 -0.87
CA SER A 60 -3.59 6.20 -1.95
C SER A 60 -5.02 5.98 -1.47
N VAL A 61 -6.00 6.08 -2.37
CA VAL A 61 -7.39 5.67 -2.12
C VAL A 61 -7.64 4.28 -2.69
N THR A 62 -8.51 3.52 -2.04
CA THR A 62 -8.88 2.16 -2.46
C THR A 62 -10.01 2.13 -3.47
N HIS A 63 -10.80 3.22 -3.56
CA HIS A 63 -11.91 3.34 -4.50
C HIS A 63 -11.59 4.43 -5.55
N PRO A 64 -12.03 4.27 -6.81
CA PRO A 64 -11.85 5.29 -7.84
C PRO A 64 -12.57 6.58 -7.46
N VAL A 65 -11.79 7.65 -7.27
CA VAL A 65 -12.31 8.97 -6.89
C VAL A 65 -11.81 9.99 -7.91
N ARG A 66 -12.70 10.89 -8.35
CA ARG A 66 -12.32 12.06 -9.16
C ARG A 66 -11.94 13.21 -8.23
N HIS A 67 -10.64 13.37 -7.97
CA HIS A 67 -10.12 14.45 -7.12
C HIS A 67 -8.80 15.01 -7.69
N PRO A 68 -8.52 16.33 -7.61
CA PRO A 68 -7.31 16.93 -8.18
C PRO A 68 -5.99 16.35 -7.67
N TRP A 69 -5.98 15.86 -6.44
CA TRP A 69 -4.81 15.22 -5.84
C TRP A 69 -4.68 13.74 -6.15
N VAL A 70 -5.68 13.10 -6.77
CA VAL A 70 -5.71 11.66 -6.99
C VAL A 70 -5.42 11.35 -8.46
N ASP A 71 -4.39 10.54 -8.72
CA ASP A 71 -4.03 10.10 -10.07
C ASP A 71 -4.91 8.93 -10.58
N SER A 72 -4.72 8.52 -11.83
CA SER A 72 -5.46 7.40 -12.43
C SER A 72 -5.23 6.05 -11.73
N ALA A 73 -4.20 5.93 -10.91
CA ALA A 73 -3.89 4.74 -10.10
C ALA A 73 -4.37 4.87 -8.64
N GLY A 74 -5.08 5.94 -8.30
CA GLY A 74 -5.59 6.20 -6.95
C GLY A 74 -4.53 6.73 -5.97
N ARG A 75 -3.34 7.13 -6.42
CA ARG A 75 -2.30 7.69 -5.54
C ARG A 75 -2.50 9.19 -5.36
N LEU A 76 -2.18 9.67 -4.16
CA LEU A 76 -2.27 11.09 -3.84
C LEU A 76 -0.96 11.82 -4.18
N SER A 77 -1.06 13.02 -4.75
CA SER A 77 0.03 13.99 -4.95
C SER A 77 -0.47 15.39 -4.62
N PHE A 78 0.18 16.03 -3.65
CA PHE A 78 -0.13 17.36 -3.15
C PHE A 78 1.08 17.95 -2.42
N PRO A 79 1.17 19.29 -2.26
CA PRO A 79 2.41 19.96 -1.86
C PRO A 79 3.05 19.44 -0.56
N ALA A 80 2.26 19.17 0.48
CA ALA A 80 2.78 18.70 1.76
C ALA A 80 3.33 17.26 1.70
N LEU A 81 2.80 16.42 0.80
CA LEU A 81 3.31 15.08 0.54
C LEU A 81 4.53 15.10 -0.39
N ASP A 82 4.51 15.95 -1.42
CA ASP A 82 5.58 16.02 -2.42
C ASP A 82 6.85 16.68 -1.87
N ARG A 83 6.71 17.63 -0.92
CA ARG A 83 7.82 18.31 -0.24
C ARG A 83 8.15 17.69 1.11
N TRP A 84 7.98 16.38 1.26
CA TRP A 84 8.29 15.67 2.49
C TRP A 84 9.74 15.91 2.93
N ALA A 85 9.92 16.53 4.08
CA ALA A 85 11.20 16.89 4.68
C ALA A 85 11.42 16.07 5.96
N PRO A 86 12.35 15.10 5.97
CA PRO A 86 12.70 14.34 7.16
C PRO A 86 13.20 15.30 8.23
N GLY A 87 12.52 15.40 9.37
CA GLY A 87 12.86 16.47 10.32
C GLY A 87 11.71 17.37 10.67
N GLN A 88 10.98 17.79 9.63
CA GLN A 88 10.11 18.96 9.67
C GLN A 88 8.67 18.60 9.30
N SER A 89 8.47 17.55 8.50
CA SER A 89 7.14 17.08 8.12
C SER A 89 6.56 16.14 9.18
N SER A 90 5.27 16.31 9.46
CA SER A 90 4.48 15.40 10.31
C SER A 90 3.54 14.56 9.44
N LEU A 91 3.62 13.24 9.61
CA LEU A 91 2.72 12.30 8.93
C LEU A 91 1.25 12.56 9.28
N ALA A 92 0.99 12.92 10.54
CA ALA A 92 -0.35 13.21 11.03
C ALA A 92 -0.98 14.40 10.30
N LEU A 93 -0.23 15.49 10.09
CA LEU A 93 -0.69 16.67 9.38
C LEU A 93 -0.94 16.37 7.89
N VAL A 94 0.01 15.71 7.23
CA VAL A 94 -0.10 15.35 5.80
C VAL A 94 -1.31 14.45 5.57
N ALA A 95 -1.53 13.44 6.42
CA ALA A 95 -2.64 12.52 6.28
C ALA A 95 -4.00 13.18 6.63
N SER A 96 -4.03 14.11 7.60
CA SER A 96 -5.23 14.88 7.94
C SER A 96 -5.61 15.87 6.85
N GLU A 97 -4.64 16.52 6.22
CA GLU A 97 -4.85 17.39 5.06
C GLU A 97 -5.44 16.61 3.89
N ALA A 98 -4.88 15.42 3.60
CA ALA A 98 -5.43 14.52 2.59
C ALA A 98 -6.89 14.13 2.89
N ALA A 99 -7.20 13.71 4.12
CA ALA A 99 -8.57 13.35 4.51
C ALA A 99 -9.53 14.54 4.46
N SER A 100 -9.08 15.73 4.86
CA SER A 100 -9.89 16.96 4.85
C SER A 100 -10.22 17.40 3.43
N SER A 101 -9.23 17.38 2.53
CA SER A 101 -9.44 17.71 1.12
C SER A 101 -10.36 16.71 0.43
N LEU A 102 -10.21 15.41 0.71
CA LEU A 102 -11.08 14.36 0.17
C LEU A 102 -12.53 14.50 0.69
N SER A 103 -12.72 14.93 1.93
CA SER A 103 -14.05 15.17 2.52
C SER A 103 -14.68 16.51 2.14
N GLY A 104 -13.94 17.40 1.48
CA GLY A 104 -14.41 18.74 1.10
C GLY A 104 -14.52 19.72 2.27
N GLN A 105 -13.91 19.42 3.44
CA GLN A 105 -13.84 20.37 4.55
C GLN A 105 -12.77 21.44 4.26
N PRO A 106 -13.08 22.74 4.47
CA PRO A 106 -12.11 23.81 4.23
C PRO A 106 -10.92 23.68 5.19
N THR A 107 -9.73 23.55 4.63
CA THR A 107 -8.46 23.51 5.37
C THR A 107 -8.19 24.89 6.00
N ARG A 108 -8.03 24.93 7.33
CA ARG A 108 -7.50 26.10 8.05
C ARG A 108 -5.97 26.10 7.92
N ALA A 109 -5.42 26.83 6.97
CA ALA A 109 -4.16 27.58 7.09
C ALA A 109 -3.81 28.31 5.77
N ASP A 110 -3.83 29.63 5.88
CA ASP A 110 -3.10 30.67 5.14
C ASP A 110 -3.32 30.90 3.63
N SER A 111 -4.07 31.98 3.42
CA SER A 111 -3.98 32.96 2.35
C SER A 111 -2.54 33.23 1.87
N SER A 112 -2.26 32.88 0.62
CA SER A 112 -1.66 33.72 -0.43
C SER A 112 -0.84 32.88 -1.40
N ALA A 113 -1.43 32.54 -2.54
CA ALA A 113 -0.76 32.52 -3.84
C ALA A 113 -1.75 31.99 -4.89
N SER A 114 -2.10 32.85 -5.83
CA SER A 114 -2.69 32.45 -7.11
C SER A 114 -1.87 31.33 -7.77
N PRO A 115 -2.49 30.39 -8.48
CA PRO A 115 -1.81 29.19 -8.95
C PRO A 115 -0.98 29.49 -10.21
N SER A 116 0.34 29.56 -10.05
CA SER A 116 1.27 29.32 -11.14
C SER A 116 1.63 27.84 -11.18
N ARG A 117 1.09 27.11 -12.16
CA ARG A 117 1.47 25.74 -12.53
C ARG A 117 2.98 25.66 -12.82
N PRO A 118 3.71 24.67 -12.29
CA PRO A 118 4.80 24.04 -12.98
C PRO A 118 4.33 22.67 -13.45
N GLY A 119 3.73 22.63 -14.65
CA GLY A 119 3.30 21.39 -15.29
C GLY A 119 4.47 20.72 -15.99
N GLY A 120 5.05 19.69 -15.37
CA GLY A 120 5.99 18.76 -15.99
C GLY A 120 5.26 17.53 -16.54
N SER A 121 4.53 17.71 -17.63
CA SER A 121 4.03 16.63 -18.49
C SER A 121 3.92 17.21 -19.90
N PRO A 122 4.32 16.50 -20.97
CA PRO A 122 4.31 17.04 -22.32
C PRO A 122 2.86 17.14 -22.80
N THR A 123 2.16 18.18 -22.36
CA THR A 123 0.97 18.66 -23.03
C THR A 123 1.44 19.13 -24.40
N GLN A 124 1.20 18.34 -25.44
CA GLN A 124 1.03 18.92 -26.76
C GLN A 124 -0.03 20.00 -26.61
N ASN A 125 0.39 21.26 -26.74
CA ASN A 125 -0.47 22.42 -26.84
C ASN A 125 -1.43 22.18 -28.00
N VAL A 126 -2.61 21.64 -27.74
CA VAL A 126 -3.71 21.72 -28.68
C VAL A 126 -4.34 23.09 -28.45
N PRO A 127 -4.27 24.04 -29.41
CA PRO A 127 -4.94 25.32 -29.26
C PRO A 127 -6.44 25.06 -29.17
N SER A 128 -7.03 25.27 -28.00
CA SER A 128 -8.45 25.05 -27.69
C SER A 128 -9.38 26.14 -28.25
N ARG A 129 -8.91 26.96 -29.18
CA ARG A 129 -9.71 27.99 -29.84
C ARG A 129 -9.75 27.72 -31.34
N ALA A 130 -10.96 27.54 -31.87
CA ALA A 130 -11.17 27.57 -33.32
C ALA A 130 -10.60 28.88 -33.87
N PRO A 131 -9.83 28.86 -34.98
CA PRO A 131 -9.34 30.09 -35.58
C PRO A 131 -10.52 30.95 -36.00
N SER A 132 -10.44 32.26 -35.74
CA SER A 132 -11.43 33.23 -36.17
C SER A 132 -11.55 33.23 -37.70
N VAL A 133 -12.78 33.16 -38.21
CA VAL A 133 -13.06 33.28 -39.64
C VAL A 133 -12.67 34.70 -40.06
N PRO A 134 -11.84 34.89 -41.10
CA PRO A 134 -11.50 36.21 -41.60
C PRO A 134 -12.74 36.93 -42.15
N ASP A 135 -12.93 38.21 -41.80
CA ASP A 135 -14.05 39.04 -42.28
C ASP A 135 -13.92 39.43 -43.76
N VAL A 136 -12.74 39.22 -44.36
CA VAL A 136 -12.44 39.54 -45.76
C VAL A 136 -11.71 38.38 -46.42
N MET A 137 -12.14 38.06 -47.64
CA MET A 137 -11.54 37.02 -48.47
C MET A 137 -10.90 37.65 -49.71
N PRO A 138 -9.63 38.09 -49.63
CA PRO A 138 -8.93 38.75 -50.73
C PRO A 138 -8.83 37.90 -52.00
N GLN A 139 -8.92 36.57 -51.87
CA GLN A 139 -8.91 35.62 -52.98
C GLN A 139 -10.14 35.78 -53.89
N LEU A 140 -11.30 36.11 -53.33
CA LEU A 140 -12.51 36.41 -54.11
C LEU A 140 -12.42 37.81 -54.74
N ALA A 141 -11.84 38.77 -54.03
CA ALA A 141 -11.66 40.14 -54.53
C ALA A 141 -10.67 40.23 -55.71
N ALA A 142 -9.79 39.23 -55.85
CA ALA A 142 -8.80 39.14 -56.93
C ALA A 142 -9.29 38.37 -58.17
N MET A 143 -10.47 37.72 -58.11
CA MET A 143 -11.04 36.98 -59.25
C MET A 143 -11.76 37.91 -60.23
N SER A 144 -11.78 37.53 -61.50
CA SER A 144 -12.54 38.29 -62.51
C SER A 144 -14.05 38.08 -62.34
N THR A 145 -14.86 39.00 -62.88
CA THR A 145 -16.32 38.89 -62.85
C THR A 145 -16.83 37.63 -63.55
N GLU A 146 -16.14 37.18 -64.60
CA GLU A 146 -16.45 35.96 -65.36
C GLU A 146 -16.11 34.69 -64.56
N GLU A 147 -15.02 34.70 -63.80
CA GLU A 147 -14.66 33.60 -62.90
C GLU A 147 -15.63 33.48 -61.73
N LEU A 148 -16.08 34.63 -61.18
CA LEU A 148 -17.05 34.67 -60.10
C LEU A 148 -18.44 34.19 -60.54
N THR A 149 -18.93 34.59 -61.72
CA THR A 149 -20.20 34.06 -62.27
C THR A 149 -20.10 32.58 -62.57
N GLN A 150 -18.99 32.13 -63.16
CA GLN A 150 -18.78 30.72 -63.44
C GLN A 150 -18.70 29.87 -62.15
N MET A 151 -18.20 30.45 -61.05
CA MET A 151 -18.18 29.78 -59.74
C MET A 151 -19.53 29.83 -59.02
N LEU A 152 -20.40 30.80 -59.33
CA LEU A 152 -21.79 30.84 -58.86
C LEU A 152 -22.69 29.84 -59.61
N GLU A 153 -22.42 29.59 -60.88
CA GLU A 153 -23.20 28.69 -61.75
C GLU A 153 -22.78 27.21 -61.64
N ASP A 154 -21.52 26.93 -61.29
CA ASP A 154 -20.98 25.57 -61.18
C ASP A 154 -20.64 25.20 -59.72
N GLU A 155 -21.51 24.36 -59.14
CA GLU A 155 -21.38 23.89 -57.75
C GLU A 155 -20.07 23.12 -57.50
N GLN A 156 -19.56 22.38 -58.49
CA GLN A 156 -18.31 21.62 -58.33
C GLN A 156 -17.09 22.55 -58.30
N LYS A 157 -17.10 23.62 -59.10
CA LYS A 157 -16.06 24.66 -59.04
C LYS A 157 -16.10 25.41 -57.72
N TYR A 158 -17.28 25.74 -57.22
CA TYR A 158 -17.46 26.35 -55.90
C TYR A 158 -16.91 25.46 -54.77
N VAL A 159 -17.34 24.20 -54.71
CA VAL A 159 -16.87 23.24 -53.69
C VAL A 159 -15.36 23.02 -53.80
N GLY A 160 -14.82 22.94 -55.01
CA GLY A 160 -13.39 22.81 -55.27
C GLY A 160 -12.58 24.03 -54.77
N PHE A 161 -13.09 25.24 -54.97
CA PHE A 161 -12.50 26.47 -54.46
C PHE A 161 -12.50 26.50 -52.92
N VAL A 162 -13.66 26.26 -52.31
CA VAL A 162 -13.82 26.24 -50.84
C VAL A 162 -12.90 25.21 -50.20
N ARG A 163 -12.80 23.99 -50.76
CA ARG A 163 -11.87 22.96 -50.25
C ARG A 163 -10.42 23.40 -50.34
N ARG A 164 -10.03 24.08 -51.42
CA ARG A 164 -8.65 24.52 -51.66
C ARG A 164 -8.25 25.63 -50.69
N GLU A 165 -9.13 26.59 -50.43
CA GLU A 165 -8.89 27.63 -49.44
C GLU A 165 -8.96 27.09 -48.01
N ALA A 166 -9.93 26.21 -47.71
CA ALA A 166 -10.01 25.54 -46.41
C ALA A 166 -8.76 24.67 -46.13
N ALA A 167 -8.17 24.04 -47.13
CA ALA A 167 -6.93 23.26 -46.98
C ALA A 167 -5.73 24.12 -46.57
N LYS A 168 -5.72 25.42 -46.90
CA LYS A 168 -4.69 26.38 -46.45
C LYS A 168 -4.91 26.83 -45.00
N ALA A 169 -6.10 26.59 -44.45
CA ALA A 169 -6.41 26.99 -43.09
C ALA A 169 -5.57 26.19 -42.08
N HIS A 170 -5.04 26.89 -41.09
CA HIS A 170 -4.25 26.31 -40.00
C HIS A 170 -4.96 25.12 -39.31
N ILE A 171 -6.29 25.14 -39.27
CA ILE A 171 -7.11 24.08 -38.66
C ILE A 171 -6.93 22.71 -39.33
N VAL A 172 -6.73 22.66 -40.66
CA VAL A 172 -6.53 21.39 -41.38
C VAL A 172 -5.17 20.78 -41.02
N LYS A 173 -4.14 21.62 -40.89
CA LYS A 173 -2.80 21.21 -40.45
C LYS A 173 -2.83 20.69 -39.01
N VAL A 174 -3.49 21.42 -38.09
CA VAL A 174 -3.64 21.01 -36.68
C VAL A 174 -4.44 19.70 -36.59
N GLN A 175 -5.52 19.55 -37.35
CA GLN A 175 -6.31 18.32 -37.37
C GLN A 175 -5.49 17.11 -37.85
N GLY A 176 -4.66 17.30 -38.90
CA GLY A 176 -3.75 16.26 -39.38
C GLY A 176 -2.70 15.86 -38.33
N GLN A 177 -2.09 16.84 -37.66
CA GLN A 177 -1.15 16.61 -36.58
C GLN A 177 -1.79 15.87 -35.40
N LEU A 178 -3.02 16.25 -35.02
CA LEU A 178 -3.74 15.63 -33.91
C LEU A 178 -4.13 14.18 -34.23
N ARG A 179 -4.59 13.91 -35.46
CA ARG A 179 -4.87 12.55 -35.93
C ARG A 179 -3.62 11.67 -35.90
N LYS A 180 -2.49 12.19 -36.40
CA LYS A 180 -1.22 11.47 -36.35
C LYS A 180 -0.77 11.21 -34.92
N GLY A 181 -0.79 12.23 -34.06
CA GLY A 181 -0.41 12.11 -32.65
C GLY A 181 -1.28 11.09 -31.89
N ASN A 182 -2.59 11.09 -32.15
CA ASN A 182 -3.49 10.08 -31.57
C ASN A 182 -3.19 8.67 -32.07
N ALA A 183 -2.90 8.51 -33.36
CA ALA A 183 -2.52 7.20 -33.93
C ALA A 183 -1.21 6.68 -33.33
N ASP A 184 -0.18 7.54 -33.26
CA ASP A 184 1.11 7.22 -32.67
C ASP A 184 0.97 6.84 -31.18
N MET A 185 0.13 7.58 -30.44
CA MET A 185 -0.17 7.29 -29.04
C MET A 185 -0.91 5.96 -28.88
N ALA A 186 -1.88 5.66 -29.75
CA ALA A 186 -2.61 4.40 -29.73
C ALA A 186 -1.66 3.21 -30.00
N MET A 187 -0.77 3.32 -30.99
CA MET A 187 0.24 2.30 -31.29
C MET A 187 1.17 2.08 -30.08
N ALA A 188 1.71 3.16 -29.51
CA ALA A 188 2.57 3.09 -28.33
C ALA A 188 1.85 2.56 -27.08
N THR A 189 0.52 2.67 -27.01
CA THR A 189 -0.30 2.11 -25.93
C THR A 189 -0.48 0.61 -26.12
N ILE A 190 -0.77 0.17 -27.34
CA ILE A 190 -0.92 -1.25 -27.68
C ILE A 190 0.40 -2.00 -27.42
N GLU A 191 1.55 -1.41 -27.75
CA GLU A 191 2.85 -2.01 -27.46
C GLU A 191 3.10 -2.19 -25.96
N LYS A 192 2.75 -1.19 -25.14
CA LYS A 192 2.85 -1.30 -23.68
C LYS A 192 1.95 -2.40 -23.13
N GLU A 193 0.76 -2.58 -23.67
CA GLU A 193 -0.15 -3.64 -23.25
C GLU A 193 0.45 -5.03 -23.49
N LYS A 194 1.10 -5.24 -24.65
CA LYS A 194 1.81 -6.50 -24.95
C LYS A 194 2.92 -6.78 -23.94
N LEU A 195 3.72 -5.76 -23.63
CA LEU A 195 4.80 -5.88 -22.65
C LEU A 195 4.27 -6.15 -21.23
N LEU A 196 3.17 -5.52 -20.83
CA LEU A 196 2.52 -5.79 -19.55
C LEU A 196 2.01 -7.22 -19.46
N GLN A 197 1.44 -7.75 -20.55
CA GLN A 197 0.98 -9.13 -20.59
C GLN A 197 2.14 -10.12 -20.45
N GLU A 198 3.26 -9.87 -21.14
CA GLU A 198 4.46 -10.70 -21.03
C GLU A 198 5.03 -10.69 -19.61
N LEU A 199 5.17 -9.51 -18.99
CA LEU A 199 5.64 -9.40 -17.60
C LEU A 199 4.71 -10.11 -16.61
N ARG A 200 3.38 -10.02 -16.81
CA ARG A 200 2.41 -10.75 -15.98
C ARG A 200 2.60 -12.26 -16.10
N ASN A 201 2.81 -12.76 -17.31
CA ASN A 201 3.07 -14.19 -17.55
C ASN A 201 4.37 -14.62 -16.86
N GLN A 202 5.45 -13.84 -16.99
CA GLN A 202 6.73 -14.14 -16.34
C GLN A 202 6.60 -14.17 -14.81
N ILE A 203 5.91 -13.18 -14.22
CA ILE A 203 5.64 -13.16 -12.78
C ILE A 203 4.84 -14.40 -12.35
N ALA A 204 3.83 -14.79 -13.13
CA ALA A 204 3.03 -15.98 -12.84
C ALA A 204 3.90 -17.25 -12.85
N ILE A 205 4.79 -17.40 -13.84
CA ILE A 205 5.73 -18.52 -13.95
C ILE A 205 6.65 -18.54 -12.72
N ILE A 206 7.39 -17.46 -12.45
CA ILE A 206 8.34 -17.37 -11.32
C ILE A 206 7.63 -17.66 -9.99
N ARG A 207 6.41 -17.14 -9.81
CA ARG A 207 5.64 -17.37 -8.59
C ARG A 207 5.25 -18.84 -8.43
N SER A 208 4.90 -19.50 -9.53
CA SER A 208 4.46 -20.90 -9.53
C SER A 208 5.61 -21.90 -9.46
N SER A 209 6.79 -21.57 -10.00
CA SER A 209 7.95 -22.46 -10.02
C SER A 209 8.90 -22.17 -8.87
N GLU A 210 9.74 -21.15 -9.00
CA GLU A 210 10.86 -20.86 -8.10
C GLU A 210 10.39 -20.45 -6.72
N TYR A 211 9.43 -19.50 -6.66
CA TYR A 211 8.95 -19.00 -5.38
C TYR A 211 8.19 -20.07 -4.60
N ALA A 212 7.30 -20.83 -5.26
CA ALA A 212 6.54 -21.88 -4.61
C ALA A 212 7.45 -22.96 -4.01
N ALA A 213 8.44 -23.43 -4.78
CA ALA A 213 9.40 -24.43 -4.30
C ALA A 213 10.27 -23.90 -3.15
N ALA A 214 10.76 -22.65 -3.24
CA ALA A 214 11.54 -22.04 -2.17
C ALA A 214 10.71 -21.83 -0.90
N LYS A 215 9.46 -21.37 -1.05
CA LYS A 215 8.49 -21.18 0.04
C LYS A 215 8.20 -22.50 0.74
N GLU A 216 7.95 -23.56 -0.02
CA GLU A 216 7.71 -24.89 0.53
C GLU A 216 8.93 -25.39 1.31
N GLY A 217 10.13 -25.28 0.74
CA GLY A 217 11.37 -25.67 1.43
C GLY A 217 11.62 -24.89 2.71
N PHE A 218 11.29 -23.59 2.74
CA PHE A 218 11.33 -22.79 3.96
C PHE A 218 10.29 -23.25 4.98
N ASP A 219 9.03 -23.42 4.57
CA ASP A 219 7.93 -23.81 5.46
C ASP A 219 8.18 -25.19 6.08
N GLN A 220 8.74 -26.14 5.33
CA GLN A 220 9.16 -27.45 5.85
C GLN A 220 10.25 -27.31 6.92
N LYS A 221 11.31 -26.53 6.66
CA LYS A 221 12.39 -26.30 7.62
C LYS A 221 11.90 -25.58 8.87
N TYR A 222 11.04 -24.57 8.70
CA TYR A 222 10.45 -23.81 9.80
C TYR A 222 9.54 -24.69 10.67
N LYS A 223 8.69 -25.53 10.06
CA LYS A 223 7.88 -26.52 10.78
C LYS A 223 8.75 -27.50 11.58
N ARG A 224 9.83 -28.01 10.97
CA ARG A 224 10.76 -28.92 11.66
C ARG A 224 11.45 -28.21 12.83
N GLN A 225 11.91 -26.98 12.65
CA GLN A 225 12.50 -26.18 13.72
C GLN A 225 11.51 -25.97 14.86
N GLN A 226 10.28 -25.57 14.55
CA GLN A 226 9.23 -25.37 15.56
C GLN A 226 8.90 -26.67 16.30
N ALA A 227 8.83 -27.81 15.60
CA ALA A 227 8.60 -29.11 16.22
C ALA A 227 9.71 -29.51 17.21
N VAL A 228 10.97 -29.18 16.89
CA VAL A 228 12.12 -29.41 17.78
C VAL A 228 12.12 -28.43 18.96
N LEU A 229 11.82 -27.16 18.73
CA LEU A 229 11.85 -26.12 19.78
C LEU A 229 10.64 -26.16 20.71
N ARG A 230 9.49 -26.68 20.26
CA ARG A 230 8.26 -26.77 21.06
C ARG A 230 8.43 -27.52 22.38
N PRO A 231 9.01 -28.74 22.44
CA PRO A 231 9.24 -29.43 23.72
C PRO A 231 10.31 -28.76 24.58
N LEU A 232 11.18 -27.95 23.98
CA LEU A 232 12.23 -27.19 24.66
C LEU A 232 11.75 -25.83 25.18
N GLN A 233 10.48 -25.46 24.95
CA GLN A 233 9.96 -24.19 25.47
C GLN A 233 9.97 -24.18 27.00
N PRO A 234 10.37 -23.07 27.64
CA PRO A 234 10.42 -22.98 29.09
C PRO A 234 9.12 -23.42 29.77
N SER A 235 7.97 -23.00 29.25
CA SER A 235 6.66 -23.39 29.77
C SER A 235 6.42 -24.89 29.76
N VAL A 236 6.79 -25.58 28.67
CA VAL A 236 6.64 -27.03 28.53
C VAL A 236 7.58 -27.77 29.47
N LEU A 237 8.82 -27.30 29.61
CA LEU A 237 9.81 -27.89 30.52
C LEU A 237 9.40 -27.70 31.99
N ILE A 238 8.94 -26.51 32.37
CA ILE A 238 8.43 -26.21 33.71
C ILE A 238 7.21 -27.06 34.03
N GLU A 239 6.25 -27.19 33.10
CA GLU A 239 5.08 -28.04 33.28
C GLU A 239 5.46 -29.53 33.40
N SER A 240 6.41 -30.00 32.59
CA SER A 240 6.91 -31.38 32.71
C SER A 240 7.59 -31.61 34.06
N LEU A 241 8.32 -30.62 34.58
CA LEU A 241 8.99 -30.70 35.86
C LEU A 241 8.00 -30.67 37.03
N SER A 242 6.97 -29.84 36.96
CA SER A 242 5.90 -29.79 37.97
C SER A 242 5.11 -31.10 38.02
N LYS A 243 4.77 -31.68 36.87
CA LYS A 243 4.14 -33.02 36.79
C LYS A 243 5.02 -34.10 37.38
N ALA A 244 6.33 -34.06 37.13
CA ALA A 244 7.27 -35.02 37.70
C ALA A 244 7.47 -34.84 39.21
N ALA A 245 7.30 -33.63 39.74
CA ALA A 245 7.28 -33.37 41.18
C ALA A 245 5.99 -33.92 41.80
N ALA A 246 4.82 -33.57 41.27
CA ALA A 246 3.52 -34.07 41.74
C ALA A 246 3.47 -35.60 41.77
N LYS A 247 3.97 -36.26 40.72
CA LYS A 247 4.06 -37.73 40.71
C LYS A 247 4.95 -38.31 41.83
N ALA A 248 6.06 -37.65 42.16
CA ALA A 248 6.92 -38.11 43.25
C ALA A 248 6.25 -37.94 44.63
N ASP A 249 5.38 -36.94 44.76
CA ASP A 249 4.55 -36.71 45.95
C ASP A 249 3.51 -37.82 46.09
N GLU A 250 2.75 -38.08 45.01
CA GLU A 250 1.77 -39.17 44.92
C GLU A 250 2.41 -40.55 45.19
N ASP A 251 3.61 -40.82 44.64
CA ASP A 251 4.35 -42.06 44.90
C ASP A 251 4.74 -42.19 46.39
N SER A 252 4.99 -41.07 47.08
CA SER A 252 5.33 -41.05 48.50
C SER A 252 4.10 -41.28 49.40
N ASP A 253 2.95 -40.72 49.03
CA ASP A 253 1.67 -40.97 49.68
C ASP A 253 1.24 -42.44 49.51
N ALA A 254 1.35 -42.98 48.29
CA ALA A 254 1.07 -44.39 48.02
C ALA A 254 2.03 -45.35 48.75
N LEU A 255 3.26 -44.92 49.05
CA LEU A 255 4.17 -45.67 49.92
C LEU A 255 3.71 -45.62 51.39
N TYR A 256 3.24 -44.46 51.85
CA TYR A 256 2.70 -44.29 53.21
C TYR A 256 1.46 -45.15 53.45
N ASP A 257 0.52 -45.20 52.50
CA ASP A 257 -0.67 -46.04 52.59
C ASP A 257 -0.33 -47.54 52.66
N ARG A 258 0.66 -47.97 51.86
CA ARG A 258 1.17 -49.36 51.90
C ARG A 258 1.86 -49.69 53.21
N PHE A 259 2.60 -48.75 53.79
CA PHE A 259 3.18 -48.93 55.11
C PHE A 259 2.09 -49.02 56.20
N SER A 260 1.10 -48.13 56.16
CA SER A 260 -0.02 -48.10 57.12
C SER A 260 -0.88 -49.36 57.10
N SER A 261 -0.97 -50.03 55.96
CA SER A 261 -1.63 -51.33 55.78
C SER A 261 -0.73 -52.54 56.07
N GLY A 262 0.51 -52.32 56.53
CA GLY A 262 1.46 -53.38 56.88
C GLY A 262 2.16 -54.06 55.69
N GLY A 263 2.02 -53.52 54.48
CA GLY A 263 2.61 -54.07 53.25
C GLY A 263 4.11 -53.80 53.08
N VAL A 264 4.73 -53.01 53.96
CA VAL A 264 6.16 -52.67 53.93
C VAL A 264 6.71 -52.66 55.35
N ALA A 265 7.87 -53.28 55.58
CA ALA A 265 8.57 -53.21 56.87
C ALA A 265 9.11 -51.79 57.14
N VAL A 266 9.23 -51.42 58.41
CA VAL A 266 9.65 -50.07 58.85
C VAL A 266 10.94 -49.61 58.17
N ASP A 267 11.99 -50.43 58.19
CA ASP A 267 13.29 -50.07 57.58
C ASP A 267 13.19 -49.87 56.06
N GLY A 268 12.37 -50.70 55.40
CA GLY A 268 12.11 -50.60 53.96
C GLY A 268 11.30 -49.35 53.60
N PHE A 269 10.33 -48.99 54.45
CA PHE A 269 9.54 -47.77 54.31
C PHE A 269 10.43 -46.53 54.47
N VAL A 270 11.21 -46.42 55.56
CA VAL A 270 12.07 -45.25 55.82
C VAL A 270 13.04 -45.03 54.66
N ALA A 271 13.70 -46.09 54.17
CA ALA A 271 14.64 -45.99 53.06
C ALA A 271 13.96 -45.53 51.74
N GLN A 272 12.76 -46.03 51.44
CA GLN A 272 12.04 -45.67 50.22
C GLN A 272 11.39 -44.29 50.31
N TYR A 273 10.82 -43.94 51.46
CA TYR A 273 10.13 -42.68 51.70
C TYR A 273 11.10 -41.51 51.67
N VAL A 274 12.25 -41.62 52.33
CA VAL A 274 13.28 -40.57 52.31
C VAL A 274 13.79 -40.34 50.88
N ARG A 275 14.00 -41.40 50.09
CA ARG A 275 14.38 -41.26 48.67
C ARG A 275 13.29 -40.56 47.85
N ALA A 276 12.03 -40.94 48.02
CA ALA A 276 10.91 -40.35 47.29
C ALA A 276 10.72 -38.86 47.65
N ARG A 277 10.70 -38.51 48.94
CA ARG A 277 10.58 -37.12 49.42
C ARG A 277 11.77 -36.26 49.04
N THR A 278 12.99 -36.81 49.08
CA THR A 278 14.20 -36.09 48.60
C THR A 278 14.06 -35.77 47.11
N LEU A 279 13.58 -36.72 46.30
CA LEU A 279 13.37 -36.52 44.87
C LEU A 279 12.27 -35.48 44.57
N TYR A 280 11.16 -35.51 45.33
CA TYR A 280 10.11 -34.50 45.27
C TYR A 280 10.68 -33.09 45.52
N HIS A 281 11.32 -32.87 46.67
CA HIS A 281 11.84 -31.55 47.03
C HIS A 281 12.93 -31.06 46.06
N GLN A 282 13.78 -31.96 45.54
CA GLN A 282 14.75 -31.60 44.49
C GLN A 282 14.06 -31.12 43.20
N ARG A 283 12.97 -31.76 42.78
CA ARG A 283 12.23 -31.37 41.57
C ARG A 283 11.44 -30.09 41.79
N GLU A 284 10.83 -29.94 42.95
CA GLU A 284 10.08 -28.73 43.35
C GLU A 284 10.99 -27.50 43.39
N LEU A 285 12.17 -27.59 44.04
CA LEU A 285 13.16 -26.52 44.07
C LEU A 285 13.64 -26.14 42.65
N LYS A 286 13.91 -27.13 41.80
CA LYS A 286 14.27 -26.88 40.40
C LYS A 286 13.15 -26.21 39.61
N CYS A 287 11.88 -26.56 39.89
CA CYS A 287 10.71 -25.95 39.26
C CYS A 287 10.57 -24.48 39.66
N GLN A 288 10.66 -24.18 40.95
CA GLN A 288 10.60 -22.81 41.47
C GLN A 288 11.76 -21.97 40.93
N ALA A 289 12.98 -22.51 40.91
CA ALA A 289 14.13 -21.83 40.33
C ALA A 289 13.95 -21.57 38.83
N ALA A 290 13.44 -22.55 38.07
CA ALA A 290 13.16 -22.38 36.64
C ALA A 290 12.08 -21.32 36.38
N GLN A 291 11.03 -21.26 37.19
CA GLN A 291 9.96 -20.25 37.09
C GLN A 291 10.45 -18.82 37.36
N GLN A 292 11.49 -18.66 38.19
CA GLN A 292 12.06 -17.36 38.52
C GLN A 292 13.11 -16.89 37.50
N THR A 293 13.69 -17.81 36.72
CA THR A 293 14.87 -17.53 35.88
C THR A 293 14.64 -17.64 34.38
N LEU A 294 13.62 -18.38 33.92
CA LEU A 294 13.27 -18.60 32.50
C LEU A 294 11.98 -17.89 32.10
#